data_AF-A0A8T0BKX6-F1
#
_entry.id   AF-A0A8T0BKX6-F1
#
_cell.length_a   1.000
_cell.length_b   1.000
_cell.length_c   1.000
_cell.angle_alpha   90.00
_cell.angle_beta   90.00
_cell.angle_gamma   90.00
#
_symmetry.space_group_name_H-M   'P 1'
#
loop_
_entity.id
_entity.type
_entity.pdbx_description
1 polymer ?
#
loop_
_entity_poly.entity_id
_entity_poly.type
_entity_poly.pdbx_seq_one_letter_code
_entity_poly.pdbx_strand_id
1 'polypeptide(L)'
;MMEIWLRPQQEPSSASIAGSASAVEMVSLLVQAGLFDTALSLCETFKLDLTPVFEGLTFKCIKLQYGSDQSHNEAWNWLSANQLPNLITTKESSATDEAWRLLASYLEKHQSQNAQHHRCVINRLLSHGVPAPDWLLNAYKEVDAASMLRLYLNYDLLDSAAELVMEYVDALLGKGHQYFGIEMPLSATAPLVWLPYTSIDQLLHNLRESQTPSNTQVYEKLRTKLAEYHTQVERSSKHRLQVPA
;
A
#
# COMPACT_ATOMS: atom_id res chain seq x y z
N MET A 1 -30.21 35.70 59.20
CA MET A 1 -29.06 36.16 58.41
C MET A 1 -27.94 35.16 58.67
N MET A 2 -27.78 34.08 57.87
CA MET A 2 -27.09 34.03 56.55
C MET A 2 -25.70 34.69 56.66
N GLU A 3 -24.55 34.02 56.46
CA GLU A 3 -24.21 33.05 55.41
C GLU A 3 -23.11 32.04 55.81
N ILE A 4 -23.20 30.87 55.20
CA ILE A 4 -22.29 29.72 55.25
C ILE A 4 -21.75 29.54 53.82
N TRP A 5 -20.43 29.66 53.67
CA TRP A 5 -19.52 29.13 52.63
C TRP A 5 -19.84 29.32 51.13
N LEU A 6 -18.86 29.83 50.38
CA LEU A 6 -18.61 29.37 49.01
C LEU A 6 -17.10 29.42 48.70
N ARG A 7 -16.45 28.24 48.69
CA ARG A 7 -15.21 28.05 47.92
C ARG A 7 -15.60 27.87 46.45
N PRO A 8 -14.85 28.41 45.47
CA PRO A 8 -15.07 28.07 44.08
C PRO A 8 -14.76 26.57 43.91
N GLN A 9 -15.77 25.77 43.56
CA GLN A 9 -15.53 24.43 43.04
C GLN A 9 -14.83 24.60 41.69
N GLN A 10 -13.62 24.06 41.62
CA GLN A 10 -12.88 23.90 40.39
C GLN A 10 -13.59 22.80 39.58
N GLU A 11 -14.31 23.22 38.54
CA GLU A 11 -14.95 22.37 37.53
C GLU A 11 -13.99 21.30 37.01
N PRO A 12 -14.25 19.99 37.19
CA PRO A 12 -13.56 18.95 36.46
C PRO A 12 -14.26 18.75 35.10
N SER A 13 -14.33 19.78 34.28
CA SER A 13 -14.97 19.72 32.96
C SER A 13 -13.97 19.30 31.89
N SER A 14 -13.54 18.03 31.94
CA SER A 14 -12.91 17.33 30.80
C SER A 14 -12.94 15.78 30.88
N ALA A 15 -13.57 15.17 31.90
CA ALA A 15 -13.46 13.73 32.13
C ALA A 15 -14.73 12.90 31.85
N SER A 16 -15.81 13.50 31.33
CA SER A 16 -17.11 12.80 31.19
C SER A 16 -17.41 12.17 29.83
N ILE A 17 -16.49 12.23 28.85
CA ILE A 17 -16.74 11.65 27.51
C ILE A 17 -16.27 10.19 27.39
N ALA A 18 -15.53 9.66 28.37
CA ALA A 18 -14.95 8.31 28.30
C ALA A 18 -15.94 7.17 28.62
N GLY A 19 -17.22 7.47 28.90
CA GLY A 19 -18.16 6.49 29.43
C GLY A 19 -18.87 5.57 28.41
N SER A 20 -18.77 5.83 27.11
CA SER A 20 -19.53 5.05 26.11
C SER A 20 -18.92 4.97 24.71
N ALA A 21 -17.64 5.29 24.53
CA ALA A 21 -17.01 5.10 23.24
C ALA A 21 -16.84 3.60 22.96
N SER A 22 -17.41 3.12 21.85
CA SER A 22 -17.13 1.78 21.35
C SER A 22 -15.64 1.61 21.05
N ALA A 23 -15.14 0.37 21.04
CA ALA A 23 -13.74 0.10 20.70
C ALA A 23 -13.37 0.68 19.32
N VAL A 24 -14.30 0.69 18.36
CA VAL A 24 -14.11 1.27 17.03
C VAL A 24 -13.96 2.80 17.08
N GLU A 25 -14.79 3.48 17.87
CA GLU A 25 -14.67 4.94 18.06
C GLU A 25 -13.37 5.29 18.79
N MET A 26 -12.97 4.49 19.77
CA MET A 26 -11.70 4.65 20.47
C MET A 26 -10.51 4.50 19.52
N VAL A 27 -10.52 3.51 18.61
CA VAL A 27 -9.49 3.39 17.55
C VAL A 27 -9.44 4.65 16.69
N SER A 28 -10.60 5.17 16.24
CA SER A 28 -10.65 6.39 15.44
C SER A 28 -10.04 7.60 16.17
N LEU A 29 -10.34 7.75 17.46
CA LEU A 29 -9.78 8.83 18.30
C LEU A 29 -8.26 8.68 18.48
N LEU A 30 -7.76 7.46 18.72
CA LEU A 30 -6.33 7.19 18.86
C LEU A 30 -5.57 7.50 17.55
N VAL A 31 -6.12 7.09 16.42
CA VAL A 31 -5.57 7.38 15.08
C VAL A 31 -5.53 8.89 14.81
N GLN A 32 -6.58 9.63 15.16
CA GLN A 32 -6.61 11.09 15.03
C GLN A 32 -5.55 11.76 15.92
N ALA A 33 -5.40 11.29 17.17
CA ALA A 33 -4.37 11.75 18.10
C ALA A 33 -2.94 11.37 17.66
N GLY A 34 -2.78 10.39 16.77
CA GLY A 34 -1.48 9.88 16.33
C GLY A 34 -0.86 8.86 17.28
N LEU A 35 -1.68 8.21 18.12
CA LEU A 35 -1.28 7.13 19.02
C LEU A 35 -1.52 5.79 18.31
N PHE A 36 -0.64 5.43 17.37
CA PHE A 36 -0.82 4.29 16.49
C PHE A 36 -0.51 2.95 17.16
N ASP A 37 0.52 2.86 18.00
CA ASP A 37 0.81 1.62 18.75
C ASP A 37 -0.37 1.18 19.61
N THR A 38 -0.99 2.13 20.30
CA THR A 38 -2.14 1.84 21.16
C THR A 38 -3.38 1.51 20.32
N ALA A 39 -3.57 2.18 19.18
CA ALA A 39 -4.63 1.84 18.23
C ALA A 39 -4.46 0.40 17.68
N LEU A 40 -3.25 0.02 17.28
CA LEU A 40 -2.93 -1.34 16.82
C LEU A 40 -3.20 -2.37 17.92
N SER A 41 -2.67 -2.13 19.13
CA SER A 41 -2.87 -3.01 20.28
C SER A 41 -4.36 -3.19 20.62
N LEU A 42 -5.14 -2.11 20.52
CA LEU A 42 -6.59 -2.14 20.75
C LEU A 42 -7.29 -2.95 19.65
N CYS A 43 -6.95 -2.75 18.38
CA CYS A 43 -7.49 -3.55 17.29
C CYS A 43 -7.18 -5.04 17.47
N GLU A 44 -5.97 -5.41 17.84
CA GLU A 44 -5.60 -6.80 18.10
C GLU A 44 -6.37 -7.40 19.27
N THR A 45 -6.49 -6.65 20.37
CA THR A 45 -7.21 -7.08 21.59
C THR A 45 -8.68 -7.34 21.30
N PHE A 46 -9.33 -6.46 20.54
CA PHE A 46 -10.75 -6.54 20.21
C PHE A 46 -11.03 -7.23 18.86
N LYS A 47 -10.00 -7.76 18.19
CA LYS A 47 -10.07 -8.39 16.86
C LYS A 47 -10.75 -7.51 15.80
N LEU A 48 -10.45 -6.22 15.84
CA LEU A 48 -10.94 -5.23 14.88
C LEU A 48 -10.01 -5.19 13.64
N ASP A 49 -10.53 -4.64 12.56
CA ASP A 49 -9.75 -4.39 11.36
C ASP A 49 -8.65 -3.34 11.62
N LEU A 50 -7.43 -3.61 11.17
CA LEU A 50 -6.28 -2.72 11.27
C LEU A 50 -6.25 -1.68 10.15
N THR A 51 -7.03 -1.88 9.08
CA THR A 51 -7.12 -1.00 7.90
C THR A 51 -7.28 0.48 8.28
N PRO A 52 -8.21 0.88 9.19
CA PRO A 52 -8.37 2.30 9.55
C PRO A 52 -7.12 2.93 10.17
N VAL A 53 -6.31 2.13 10.87
CA VAL A 53 -5.06 2.59 11.49
C VAL A 53 -4.01 2.90 10.42
N PHE A 54 -3.85 1.99 9.46
CA PHE A 54 -2.93 2.18 8.33
C PHE A 54 -3.36 3.34 7.43
N GLU A 55 -4.65 3.50 7.12
CA GLU A 55 -5.15 4.64 6.35
C GLU A 55 -4.89 5.97 7.07
N GLY A 56 -5.14 6.00 8.39
CA GLY A 56 -4.93 7.18 9.20
C GLY A 56 -3.46 7.59 9.29
N LEU A 57 -2.56 6.62 9.47
CA LEU A 57 -1.11 6.86 9.47
C LEU A 57 -0.64 7.35 8.10
N THR A 58 -1.05 6.68 7.02
CA THR A 58 -0.74 7.08 5.65
C THR A 58 -1.18 8.51 5.36
N PHE A 59 -2.40 8.88 5.81
CA PHE A 59 -2.90 10.23 5.66
C PHE A 59 -2.09 11.27 6.44
N LYS A 60 -1.59 10.93 7.64
CA LYS A 60 -0.65 11.79 8.36
C LYS A 60 0.68 11.93 7.62
N CYS A 61 1.23 10.85 7.06
CA CYS A 61 2.45 10.89 6.24
C CYS A 61 2.30 11.81 5.03
N ILE A 62 1.18 11.68 4.29
CA ILE A 62 0.86 12.55 3.15
C ILE A 62 0.76 14.02 3.60
N LYS A 63 0.01 14.29 4.68
CA LYS A 63 -0.11 15.66 5.22
C LYS A 63 1.23 16.27 5.63
N LEU A 64 2.11 15.45 6.18
CA LEU A 64 3.44 15.87 6.61
C LEU A 64 4.35 16.15 5.41
N GLN A 65 4.27 15.36 4.34
CA GLN A 65 5.08 15.55 3.14
C GLN A 65 4.82 16.89 2.43
N TYR A 66 3.57 17.38 2.47
CA TYR A 66 3.17 18.66 1.88
C TYR A 66 2.86 19.73 2.93
N GLY A 67 3.26 19.50 4.18
CA GLY A 67 2.97 20.35 5.32
C GLY A 67 3.89 21.56 5.42
N SER A 68 3.59 22.44 6.38
CA SER A 68 4.46 23.58 6.73
C SER A 68 5.53 23.16 7.76
N ASP A 69 6.55 23.98 7.97
CA ASP A 69 7.58 23.75 9.01
C ASP A 69 6.98 23.54 10.41
N GLN A 70 5.87 24.22 10.71
CA GLN A 70 5.14 24.02 11.96
C GLN A 70 4.60 22.58 12.07
N SER A 71 4.04 22.05 10.98
CA SER A 71 3.56 20.66 10.96
C SER A 71 4.69 19.64 11.09
N HIS A 72 5.88 19.94 10.56
CA HIS A 72 7.07 19.11 10.77
C HIS A 72 7.53 19.10 12.24
N ASN A 73 7.49 20.24 12.92
CA ASN A 73 7.82 20.32 14.33
C ASN A 73 6.79 19.60 15.21
N GLU A 74 5.50 19.79 14.93
CA GLU A 74 4.42 19.10 15.63
C GLU A 74 4.43 17.58 15.39
N ALA A 75 4.97 17.14 14.25
CA ALA A 75 5.03 15.72 13.92
C ALA A 75 5.88 14.91 14.90
N TRP A 76 6.95 15.48 15.43
CA TRP A 76 7.80 14.81 16.43
C TRP A 76 7.05 14.47 17.71
N ASN A 77 6.02 15.23 18.07
CA ASN A 77 5.21 14.96 19.26
C ASN A 77 4.46 13.63 19.15
N TRP A 78 3.86 13.35 17.99
CA TRP A 78 3.16 12.08 17.79
C TRP A 78 4.12 10.95 17.37
N LEU A 79 5.18 11.24 16.62
CA LEU A 79 6.18 10.23 16.24
C LEU A 79 6.86 9.63 17.48
N SER A 80 7.26 10.45 18.44
CA SER A 80 7.87 9.99 19.69
C SER A 80 6.92 9.23 20.62
N ALA A 81 5.61 9.40 20.43
CA ALA A 81 4.60 8.63 21.16
C ALA A 81 4.43 7.20 20.60
N ASN A 82 5.10 6.86 19.50
CA ASN A 82 5.08 5.54 18.87
C ASN A 82 6.47 4.88 18.88
N GLN A 83 6.49 3.56 18.79
CA GLN A 83 7.69 2.72 18.78
C GLN A 83 8.38 2.79 17.41
N LEU A 84 9.25 3.78 17.26
CA LEU A 84 10.12 3.91 16.10
C LEU A 84 11.16 2.76 16.08
N PRO A 85 11.29 2.01 14.98
CA PRO A 85 12.30 0.96 14.87
C PRO A 85 13.70 1.58 14.84
N ASN A 86 14.43 1.47 15.97
CA ASN A 86 15.78 1.97 16.16
C ASN A 86 15.97 3.41 15.65
N LEU A 87 15.71 4.40 16.50
CA LEU A 87 16.17 5.78 16.37
C LEU A 87 17.71 5.81 16.26
N ILE A 88 18.26 5.45 15.10
CA ILE A 88 19.55 5.96 14.70
C ILE A 88 19.22 7.37 14.25
N THR A 89 19.21 8.30 15.20
CA THR A 89 19.21 9.73 14.94
C THR A 89 20.54 10.07 14.26
N THR A 90 20.75 9.61 13.03
CA THR A 90 21.72 10.28 12.17
C THR A 90 21.18 11.70 12.03
N LYS A 91 22.07 12.69 12.07
CA LYS A 91 21.74 14.12 12.11
C LYS A 91 20.94 14.65 10.89
N GLU A 92 20.40 13.77 10.04
CA GLU A 92 19.94 14.08 8.68
C GLU A 92 18.54 13.54 8.32
N SER A 93 17.87 12.75 9.16
CA SER A 93 16.50 12.25 8.83
C SER A 93 15.41 13.26 9.21
N SER A 94 14.53 13.59 8.27
CA SER A 94 13.40 14.50 8.51
C SER A 94 12.23 13.79 9.22
N ALA A 95 11.31 14.57 9.81
CA ALA A 95 10.08 14.01 10.41
C ALA A 95 9.25 13.21 9.39
N THR A 96 9.28 13.63 8.11
CA THR A 96 8.61 12.93 7.02
C THR A 96 9.22 11.55 6.79
N ASP A 97 10.55 11.46 6.74
CA ASP A 97 11.25 10.20 6.53
C ASP A 97 10.96 9.21 7.66
N GLU A 98 10.93 9.70 8.90
CA GLU A 98 10.67 8.86 10.06
C GLU A 98 9.20 8.41 10.12
N ALA A 99 8.25 9.25 9.68
CA ALA A 99 6.85 8.84 9.54
C ALA A 99 6.67 7.73 8.49
N TRP A 100 7.36 7.81 7.35
CA TRP A 100 7.34 6.75 6.35
C TRP A 100 8.02 5.47 6.83
N ARG A 101 9.13 5.58 7.56
CA ARG A 101 9.81 4.44 8.18
C ARG A 101 8.93 3.75 9.22
N LEU A 102 8.21 4.51 10.04
CA LEU A 102 7.24 3.97 10.98
C LEU A 102 6.15 3.17 10.26
N LEU A 103 5.56 3.73 9.20
CA LEU A 103 4.56 3.04 8.38
C LEU A 103 5.10 1.73 7.79
N ALA A 104 6.30 1.75 7.21
CA ALA A 104 6.96 0.55 6.68
C ALA A 104 7.11 -0.53 7.77
N SER A 105 7.57 -0.13 8.96
CA SER A 105 7.77 -1.06 10.08
C SER A 105 6.48 -1.70 10.59
N TYR A 106 5.37 -0.96 10.58
CA TYR A 106 4.07 -1.53 10.96
C TYR A 106 3.54 -2.48 9.89
N LEU A 107 3.72 -2.17 8.61
CA LEU A 107 3.34 -3.07 7.51
C LEU A 107 4.14 -4.38 7.56
N GLU A 108 5.42 -4.32 7.91
CA GLU A 108 6.28 -5.50 8.09
C GLU A 108 5.89 -6.32 9.33
N LYS A 109 5.53 -5.68 10.44
CA LYS A 109 5.10 -6.36 11.68
C LYS A 109 3.73 -7.03 11.54
N HIS A 110 2.80 -6.39 10.84
CA HIS A 110 1.43 -6.87 10.64
C HIS A 110 1.23 -7.40 9.22
N GLN A 111 2.03 -8.40 8.82
CA GLN A 111 1.84 -9.07 7.53
C GLN A 111 0.49 -9.79 7.49
N SER A 112 -0.15 -9.72 6.34
CA SER A 112 -1.42 -10.40 6.07
C SER A 112 -1.25 -11.27 4.84
N GLN A 113 -1.98 -12.39 4.79
CA GLN A 113 -1.83 -13.39 3.73
C GLN A 113 -2.01 -12.83 2.31
N ASN A 114 -2.83 -11.78 2.15
CA ASN A 114 -3.10 -11.14 0.86
C ASN A 114 -2.51 -9.73 0.76
N ALA A 115 -1.56 -9.37 1.63
CA ALA A 115 -0.99 -8.02 1.75
C ALA A 115 -2.07 -6.91 1.77
N GLN A 116 -3.19 -7.16 2.46
CA GLN A 116 -4.35 -6.27 2.46
C GLN A 116 -4.03 -4.86 2.97
N HIS A 117 -3.13 -4.78 3.96
CA HIS A 117 -2.69 -3.51 4.53
C HIS A 117 -1.83 -2.71 3.53
N HIS A 118 -0.96 -3.37 2.77
CA HIS A 118 -0.21 -2.72 1.69
C HIS A 118 -1.16 -2.20 0.60
N ARG A 119 -2.11 -3.03 0.18
CA ARG A 119 -3.16 -2.64 -0.79
C ARG A 119 -3.92 -1.40 -0.34
N CYS A 120 -4.34 -1.38 0.92
CA CYS A 120 -5.07 -0.26 1.51
C CYS A 120 -4.25 1.04 1.50
N VAL A 121 -2.98 0.98 1.94
CA VAL A 121 -2.06 2.12 1.92
C VAL A 121 -1.85 2.65 0.51
N ILE A 122 -1.57 1.76 -0.46
CA ILE A 122 -1.41 2.14 -1.88
C ILE A 122 -2.68 2.80 -2.41
N ASN A 123 -3.84 2.16 -2.19
CA ASN A 123 -5.12 2.72 -2.60
C ASN A 123 -5.35 4.12 -2.02
N ARG A 124 -5.00 4.32 -0.74
CA ARG A 124 -5.10 5.63 -0.10
C ARG A 124 -4.15 6.64 -0.75
N LEU A 125 -2.91 6.28 -1.05
CA LEU A 125 -1.95 7.17 -1.72
C LEU A 125 -2.45 7.62 -3.10
N LEU A 126 -2.88 6.65 -3.91
CA LEU A 126 -3.40 6.91 -5.24
C LEU A 126 -4.67 7.78 -5.21
N SER A 127 -5.55 7.59 -4.22
CA SER A 127 -6.75 8.44 -4.05
C SER A 127 -6.45 9.89 -3.71
N HIS A 128 -5.28 10.17 -3.15
CA HIS A 128 -4.79 11.53 -2.88
C HIS A 128 -3.88 12.06 -4.00
N GLY A 129 -3.68 11.30 -5.08
CA GLY A 129 -2.79 11.68 -6.18
C GLY A 129 -1.31 11.72 -5.79
N VAL A 130 -0.92 11.03 -4.71
CA VAL A 130 0.45 10.98 -4.21
C VAL A 130 1.12 9.71 -4.76
N PRO A 131 2.32 9.81 -5.36
CA PRO A 131 3.05 8.63 -5.82
C PRO A 131 3.41 7.75 -4.63
N ALA A 132 3.17 6.44 -4.76
CA ALA A 132 3.52 5.49 -3.71
C ALA A 132 5.05 5.26 -3.68
N PRO A 133 5.67 5.12 -2.49
CA PRO A 133 7.09 4.82 -2.39
C PRO A 133 7.47 3.47 -3.03
N ASP A 134 8.64 3.40 -3.65
CA ASP A 134 9.10 2.20 -4.38
C ASP A 134 9.16 0.95 -3.49
N TRP A 135 9.59 1.10 -2.23
CA TRP A 135 9.65 -0.02 -1.28
C TRP A 135 8.26 -0.65 -1.06
N LEU A 136 7.20 0.16 -1.04
CA LEU A 136 5.83 -0.29 -0.83
C LEU A 136 5.29 -0.99 -2.08
N LEU A 137 5.57 -0.41 -3.25
CA LEU A 137 5.20 -0.98 -4.54
C LEU A 137 5.85 -2.34 -4.75
N ASN A 138 7.16 -2.45 -4.47
CA ASN A 138 7.90 -3.70 -4.62
C ASN A 138 7.42 -4.77 -3.65
N ALA A 139 7.22 -4.44 -2.37
CA ALA A 139 6.70 -5.37 -1.37
C ALA A 139 5.32 -5.92 -1.75
N TYR A 140 4.44 -5.08 -2.32
CA TYR A 140 3.11 -5.52 -2.74
C TYR A 140 3.12 -6.29 -4.07
N LYS A 141 4.01 -5.91 -5.00
CA LYS A 141 4.20 -6.58 -6.31
C LYS A 141 4.64 -8.02 -6.18
N GLU A 142 5.45 -8.33 -5.17
CA GLU A 142 5.87 -9.70 -4.83
C GLU A 142 4.72 -10.60 -4.37
N VAL A 143 3.62 -10.02 -3.85
CA VAL A 143 2.49 -10.78 -3.30
C VAL A 143 1.32 -10.87 -4.28
N ASP A 144 0.88 -9.76 -4.87
CA ASP A 144 -0.28 -9.73 -5.76
C ASP A 144 -0.19 -8.65 -6.86
N ALA A 145 0.63 -8.93 -7.87
CA ALA A 145 0.76 -8.09 -9.06
C ALA A 145 -0.56 -7.90 -9.82
N ALA A 146 -1.48 -8.87 -9.79
CA ALA A 146 -2.77 -8.76 -10.48
C ALA A 146 -3.69 -7.74 -9.79
N SER A 147 -3.72 -7.71 -8.46
CA SER A 147 -4.42 -6.66 -7.71
C SER A 147 -3.77 -5.30 -7.88
N MET A 148 -2.44 -5.25 -7.99
CA MET A 148 -1.74 -3.99 -8.27
C MET A 148 -2.14 -3.40 -9.63
N LEU A 149 -2.21 -4.25 -10.67
CA LEU A 149 -2.69 -3.83 -11.99
C LEU A 149 -4.11 -3.26 -11.94
N ARG A 150 -5.02 -3.91 -11.20
CA ARG A 150 -6.38 -3.40 -11.00
C ARG A 150 -6.40 -2.06 -10.27
N LEU A 151 -5.51 -1.83 -9.31
CA LEU A 151 -5.41 -0.53 -8.64
C LEU A 151 -5.00 0.55 -9.63
N TYR A 152 -3.95 0.35 -10.43
CA TYR A 152 -3.55 1.34 -11.42
C TYR A 152 -4.65 1.67 -12.43
N LEU A 153 -5.39 0.65 -12.90
CA LEU A 153 -6.54 0.86 -13.78
C LEU A 153 -7.67 1.66 -13.12
N ASN A 154 -7.97 1.41 -11.84
CA ASN A 154 -9.01 2.15 -11.11
C ASN A 154 -8.70 3.65 -10.97
N TYR A 155 -7.42 4.03 -11.00
CA TYR A 155 -6.97 5.43 -10.93
C TYR A 155 -6.52 5.98 -12.29
N ASP A 156 -6.84 5.28 -13.39
CA ASP A 156 -6.49 5.66 -14.77
C ASP A 156 -4.99 5.89 -15.01
N LEU A 157 -4.14 5.19 -14.24
CA LEU A 157 -2.68 5.23 -14.36
C LEU A 157 -2.20 4.25 -15.44
N LEU A 158 -2.53 4.56 -16.70
CA LEU A 158 -2.32 3.64 -17.83
C LEU A 158 -0.84 3.35 -18.10
N ASP A 159 0.05 4.34 -17.99
CA ASP A 159 1.49 4.15 -18.21
C ASP A 159 2.09 3.20 -17.17
N SER A 160 1.84 3.45 -15.87
CA SER A 160 2.29 2.58 -14.78
C SER A 160 1.69 1.17 -14.86
N ALA A 161 0.43 1.06 -15.29
CA ALA A 161 -0.21 -0.23 -15.55
C ALA A 161 0.49 -0.99 -16.68
N ALA A 162 0.84 -0.32 -17.78
CA ALA A 162 1.54 -0.94 -18.91
C ALA A 162 2.96 -1.37 -18.54
N GLU A 163 3.70 -0.54 -17.80
CA GLU A 163 5.02 -0.87 -17.27
C GLU A 163 4.97 -2.12 -16.38
N LEU A 164 4.01 -2.17 -15.45
CA LEU A 164 3.80 -3.33 -14.59
C LEU A 164 3.52 -4.61 -15.40
N VAL A 165 2.68 -4.55 -16.44
CA VAL A 165 2.40 -5.73 -17.28
C VAL A 165 3.63 -6.15 -18.07
N MET A 166 4.40 -5.21 -18.62
CA MET A 166 5.63 -5.54 -19.35
C MET A 166 6.65 -6.23 -18.43
N GLU A 167 6.87 -5.69 -17.23
CA GLU A 167 7.73 -6.30 -16.21
C GLU A 167 7.20 -7.69 -15.79
N TYR A 168 5.89 -7.83 -15.59
CA TYR A 168 5.30 -9.10 -15.18
C TYR A 168 5.44 -10.18 -16.27
N VAL A 169 5.29 -9.80 -17.54
CA VAL A 169 5.56 -10.71 -18.66
C VAL A 169 7.04 -11.12 -18.70
N ASP A 170 7.97 -10.18 -18.50
CA ASP A 170 9.40 -10.50 -18.41
C ASP A 170 9.70 -11.44 -17.24
N ALA A 171 9.07 -11.23 -16.09
CA ALA A 171 9.16 -12.08 -14.90
C ALA A 171 8.69 -13.51 -15.19
N LEU A 172 7.55 -13.66 -15.87
CA LEU A 172 7.06 -14.99 -16.28
C LEU A 172 7.99 -15.68 -17.28
N LEU A 173 8.68 -14.91 -18.13
CA LEU A 173 9.69 -15.42 -19.06
C LEU A 173 11.07 -15.65 -18.39
N GLY A 174 11.17 -15.46 -17.07
CA GLY A 174 12.36 -15.77 -16.27
C GLY A 174 13.28 -14.59 -15.98
N LYS A 175 12.94 -13.37 -16.40
CA LYS A 175 13.75 -12.17 -16.12
C LYS A 175 13.20 -11.43 -14.92
N GLY A 176 13.95 -11.38 -13.81
CA GLY A 176 13.50 -10.65 -12.61
C GLY A 176 12.29 -11.27 -11.92
N HIS A 177 12.08 -12.58 -12.08
CA HIS A 177 10.95 -13.32 -11.51
C HIS A 177 10.87 -13.23 -9.97
N GLN A 178 12.02 -13.01 -9.31
CA GLN A 178 12.13 -12.80 -7.86
C GLN A 178 11.35 -11.56 -7.38
N TYR A 179 11.30 -10.49 -8.18
CA TYR A 179 10.57 -9.25 -7.84
C TYR A 179 9.05 -9.38 -7.91
N PHE A 180 8.54 -10.55 -8.32
CA PHE A 180 7.12 -10.85 -8.46
C PHE A 180 6.72 -12.08 -7.63
N GLY A 181 7.60 -12.56 -6.74
CA GLY A 181 7.33 -13.76 -5.93
C GLY A 181 7.14 -15.04 -6.76
N ILE A 182 7.58 -15.05 -8.02
CA ILE A 182 7.45 -16.22 -8.90
C ILE A 182 8.62 -17.16 -8.61
N GLU A 183 8.35 -18.28 -7.93
CA GLU A 183 9.37 -19.29 -7.61
C GLU A 183 9.89 -19.99 -8.87
N MET A 184 8.97 -20.35 -9.77
CA MET A 184 9.28 -21.10 -10.99
C MET A 184 8.72 -20.34 -12.20
N PRO A 185 9.56 -19.63 -12.97
CA PRO A 185 9.12 -19.01 -14.21
C PRO A 185 8.73 -20.07 -15.25
N LEU A 186 8.17 -19.63 -16.38
CA LEU A 186 7.71 -20.52 -17.45
C LEU A 186 8.81 -21.51 -17.85
N SER A 187 8.54 -22.78 -17.56
CA SER A 187 9.40 -23.92 -17.89
C SER A 187 8.52 -25.07 -18.36
N ALA A 188 9.10 -26.00 -19.14
CA ALA A 188 8.41 -27.21 -19.57
C ALA A 188 7.94 -28.07 -18.38
N THR A 189 8.58 -27.97 -17.22
CA THR A 189 8.26 -28.82 -16.06
C THR A 189 7.50 -28.09 -14.95
N ALA A 190 7.30 -26.77 -15.05
CA ALA A 190 6.71 -25.95 -14.00
C ALA A 190 5.18 -25.80 -14.12
N PRO A 191 4.47 -25.58 -13.00
CA PRO A 191 3.07 -25.17 -13.02
C PRO A 191 2.93 -23.79 -13.69
N LEU A 192 1.86 -23.62 -14.48
CA LEU A 192 1.64 -22.41 -15.27
C LEU A 192 1.16 -21.27 -14.36
N VAL A 193 1.99 -20.24 -14.18
CA VAL A 193 1.52 -18.94 -13.66
C VAL A 193 0.91 -18.15 -14.83
N TRP A 194 -0.36 -17.80 -14.69
CA TRP A 194 -1.14 -17.13 -15.74
C TRP A 194 -1.17 -15.61 -15.57
N LEU A 195 -1.28 -14.91 -16.69
CA LEU A 195 -1.51 -13.47 -16.74
C LEU A 195 -2.97 -13.13 -16.36
N PRO A 196 -3.23 -11.98 -15.69
CA PRO A 196 -4.58 -11.48 -15.44
C PRO A 196 -5.19 -10.88 -16.71
N TYR A 197 -5.57 -11.74 -17.66
CA TYR A 197 -6.03 -11.33 -19.00
C TYR A 197 -7.14 -10.29 -18.99
N THR A 198 -8.15 -10.43 -18.12
CA THR A 198 -9.25 -9.47 -18.05
C THR A 198 -8.77 -8.05 -17.77
N SER A 199 -7.79 -7.87 -16.87
CA SER A 199 -7.24 -6.55 -16.57
C SER A 199 -6.30 -6.06 -17.67
N ILE A 200 -5.59 -6.96 -18.35
CA ILE A 200 -4.75 -6.61 -19.50
C ILE A 200 -5.61 -6.17 -20.69
N ASP A 201 -6.73 -6.85 -20.95
CA ASP A 201 -7.67 -6.49 -22.00
C ASP A 201 -8.31 -5.12 -21.73
N GLN A 202 -8.68 -4.85 -20.48
CA GLN A 202 -9.14 -3.53 -20.03
C GLN A 202 -8.06 -2.46 -20.28
N LEU A 203 -6.80 -2.72 -19.91
CA LEU A 203 -5.70 -1.80 -20.17
C LEU A 203 -5.53 -1.51 -21.67
N LEU A 204 -5.52 -2.56 -22.50
CA LEU A 204 -5.38 -2.45 -23.95
C LEU A 204 -6.55 -1.67 -24.57
N HIS A 205 -7.75 -1.84 -24.04
CA HIS A 205 -8.93 -1.08 -24.45
C HIS A 205 -8.78 0.41 -24.10
N ASN A 206 -8.48 0.72 -22.84
CA ASN A 206 -8.32 2.10 -22.36
C ASN A 206 -7.21 2.84 -23.13
N LEU A 207 -6.05 2.20 -23.32
CA LEU A 207 -4.94 2.78 -24.10
C LEU A 207 -5.33 3.12 -25.54
N ARG A 208 -6.17 2.28 -26.16
CA ARG A 208 -6.65 2.51 -27.53
C ARG A 208 -7.67 3.65 -27.58
N GLU A 209 -8.56 3.76 -26.59
CA GLU A 209 -9.59 4.79 -26.57
C GLU A 209 -9.02 6.20 -26.38
N SER A 210 -7.98 6.36 -25.56
CA SER A 210 -7.39 7.68 -25.27
C SER A 210 -6.79 8.39 -26.49
N GLN A 211 -6.48 7.66 -27.58
CA GLN A 211 -6.00 8.19 -28.88
C GLN A 211 -4.81 9.18 -28.80
N THR A 212 -4.04 9.18 -27.72
CA THR A 212 -2.82 9.99 -27.62
C THR A 212 -1.66 9.28 -28.34
N PRO A 213 -0.71 10.03 -28.95
CA PRO A 213 0.46 9.43 -29.57
C PRO A 213 1.29 8.57 -28.59
N SER A 214 1.37 8.99 -27.33
CA SER A 214 2.03 8.23 -26.25
C SER A 214 1.33 6.90 -25.98
N ASN A 215 0.01 6.91 -25.76
CA ASN A 215 -0.74 5.70 -25.43
C ASN A 215 -0.75 4.71 -26.61
N THR A 216 -0.74 5.21 -27.84
CA THR A 216 -0.61 4.37 -29.05
C THR A 216 0.74 3.65 -29.08
N GLN A 217 1.83 4.36 -28.74
CA GLN A 217 3.15 3.74 -28.66
C GLN A 217 3.23 2.69 -27.55
N VAL A 218 2.68 3.00 -26.37
CA VAL A 218 2.61 2.08 -25.22
C VAL A 218 1.78 0.84 -25.57
N TYR A 219 0.63 1.03 -26.21
CA TYR A 219 -0.24 -0.04 -26.70
C TYR A 219 0.49 -1.01 -27.63
N GLU A 220 1.21 -0.49 -28.65
CA GLU A 220 1.93 -1.36 -29.59
C GLU A 220 3.10 -2.12 -28.94
N LYS A 221 3.82 -1.47 -28.02
CA LYS A 221 4.86 -2.14 -27.21
C LYS A 221 4.27 -3.28 -26.38
N LEU A 222 3.19 -3.02 -25.66
CA LEU A 222 2.52 -4.00 -24.81
C LEU A 222 1.99 -5.18 -25.62
N ARG A 223 1.35 -4.90 -26.77
CA ARG A 223 0.85 -5.93 -27.69
C ARG A 223 1.97 -6.82 -28.22
N THR A 224 3.10 -6.22 -28.62
CA THR A 224 4.28 -6.96 -29.09
C THR A 224 4.82 -7.87 -27.99
N LYS A 225 4.89 -7.37 -26.76
CA LYS A 225 5.35 -8.12 -25.59
C LYS A 225 4.45 -9.32 -25.28
N LEU A 226 3.14 -9.14 -25.34
CA LEU A 226 2.17 -10.22 -25.14
C LEU A 226 2.26 -11.27 -26.26
N ALA A 227 2.49 -10.86 -27.51
CA ALA A 227 2.70 -11.79 -28.61
C ALA A 227 3.96 -12.65 -28.44
N GLU A 228 5.06 -12.06 -27.94
CA GLU A 228 6.28 -12.78 -27.58
C GLU A 228 5.99 -13.84 -26.51
N TYR A 229 5.29 -13.44 -25.44
CA TYR A 229 4.86 -14.35 -24.37
C TYR A 229 4.04 -15.52 -24.91
N HIS A 230 2.99 -15.25 -25.69
CA HIS A 230 2.13 -16.30 -26.24
C HIS A 230 2.90 -17.29 -27.12
N THR A 231 3.83 -16.80 -27.94
CA THR A 231 4.69 -17.65 -28.77
C THR A 231 5.55 -18.58 -27.92
N GLN A 232 6.13 -18.07 -26.82
CA GLN A 232 6.94 -18.90 -25.92
C GLN A 232 6.10 -19.91 -25.14
N VAL A 233 4.91 -19.53 -24.68
CA VAL A 233 3.96 -20.45 -24.03
C VAL A 233 3.57 -21.58 -24.98
N GLU A 234 3.29 -21.26 -26.25
CA GLU A 234 2.95 -22.27 -27.27
C GLU A 234 4.10 -23.25 -27.50
N ARG A 235 5.34 -22.76 -27.61
CA ARG A 235 6.54 -23.60 -27.78
C ARG A 235 6.76 -24.52 -26.58
N SER A 236 6.71 -23.96 -25.37
CA SER A 236 6.87 -24.71 -24.11
C SER A 236 5.78 -25.77 -23.94
N SER A 237 4.54 -25.45 -24.29
CA SER A 237 3.41 -26.39 -24.25
C SER A 237 3.57 -27.53 -25.26
N LYS A 238 4.02 -27.23 -26.49
CA LYS A 238 4.33 -28.27 -27.50
C LYS A 238 5.46 -29.18 -27.05
N HIS A 239 6.51 -28.62 -26.43
CA HIS A 239 7.63 -29.42 -25.92
C HIS A 239 7.19 -30.37 -24.80
N ARG A 240 6.34 -29.90 -23.89
CA ARG A 240 5.75 -30.74 -22.82
C ARG A 240 4.98 -31.94 -23.34
N LEU A 241 4.22 -31.77 -24.42
CA LEU A 241 3.45 -32.87 -25.00
C LEU A 241 4.34 -33.92 -25.70
N GLN A 242 5.60 -33.59 -26.00
CA GLN A 242 6.55 -34.47 -26.68
C GLN A 242 7.50 -35.22 -25.73
N VAL A 243 7.66 -34.76 -24.49
CA VAL A 243 8.49 -35.43 -23.48
C VAL A 243 7.62 -36.42 -22.70
N PRO A 244 7.85 -37.74 -22.79
CA PRO A 244 7.10 -38.72 -22.00
C PRO A 244 7.43 -38.53 -20.50
N ALA A 245 6.41 -38.72 -19.66
CA ALA A 245 6.48 -38.55 -18.21
C ALA A 245 7.50 -39.49 -17.54
#